data_AF-A0A963V946-F1
#
_entry.id   AF-A0A963V946-F1
#
_cell.length_a   1.000
_cell.length_b   1.000
_cell.length_c   1.000
_cell.angle_alpha   90.00
_cell.angle_beta   90.00
_cell.angle_gamma   90.00
#
_symmetry.space_group_name_H-M   'P 1'
#
loop_
_entity.id
_entity.type
_entity.pdbx_description
1 polymer ?
#
loop_
_entity_poly.entity_id
_entity_poly.type
_entity_poly.pdbx_seq_one_letter_code
_entity_poly.pdbx_strand_id
1 'polypeptide(L)'
;TTAGDVLTAVRVWFGAPSGGGGFLDLAFGGAGAGSGPFPVGEGEAVAIPVTAADPALLRVLEGLALGAMVGNGLMSGDPGARAQVLRSAGETLMSAGGPLSELRGAVGTAEAAVDSAATRNRAEAAALGIARGGLVAADPYETATALEEARSQLEMIYLMTARLSGLSLTEYLR
;
A
#
# COMPACT_ATOMS: atom_id res chain seq x y z
N THR A 1 -42.15 12.80 20.46
CA THR A 1 -40.72 12.91 20.10
C THR A 1 -40.53 14.26 19.45
N THR A 2 -39.65 15.09 19.98
CA THR A 2 -39.33 16.41 19.44
C THR A 2 -38.16 16.30 18.44
N ALA A 3 -37.91 17.37 17.67
CA ALA A 3 -36.69 17.45 16.85
C ALA A 3 -35.42 17.34 17.71
N GLY A 4 -35.42 17.91 18.92
CA GLY A 4 -34.29 17.81 19.86
C GLY A 4 -34.03 16.38 20.31
N ASP A 5 -35.08 15.61 20.58
CA ASP A 5 -34.95 14.19 20.97
C ASP A 5 -34.26 13.37 19.87
N VAL A 6 -34.65 13.60 18.61
CA VAL A 6 -34.04 12.92 17.46
C VAL A 6 -32.58 13.30 17.29
N LEU A 7 -32.27 14.61 17.30
CA LEU A 7 -30.90 15.09 17.14
C LEU A 7 -29.98 14.52 18.20
N THR A 8 -30.43 14.48 19.46
CA THR A 8 -29.68 13.88 20.57
C THR A 8 -29.51 12.38 20.37
N ALA A 9 -30.57 11.65 20.01
CA ALA A 9 -30.49 10.20 19.83
C ALA A 9 -29.49 9.81 18.73
N VAL A 10 -29.52 10.51 17.58
CA VAL A 10 -28.61 10.24 16.47
C VAL A 10 -27.16 10.59 16.83
N ARG A 11 -26.94 11.73 17.49
CA ARG A 11 -25.61 12.12 17.96
C ARG A 11 -25.02 11.14 18.97
N VAL A 12 -25.82 10.69 19.93
CA VAL A 12 -25.40 9.68 20.92
C VAL A 12 -25.03 8.38 20.22
N TRP A 13 -25.79 7.97 19.22
CA TRP A 13 -25.51 6.73 18.49
C TRP A 13 -24.20 6.80 17.67
N PHE A 14 -23.93 7.89 16.95
CA PHE A 14 -22.68 8.07 16.22
C PHE A 14 -21.48 8.38 17.12
N GLY A 15 -21.70 9.01 18.28
CA GLY A 15 -20.65 9.39 19.23
C GLY A 15 -20.32 8.35 20.29
N ALA A 16 -21.05 7.23 20.33
CA ALA A 16 -20.78 6.17 21.30
C ALA A 16 -19.44 5.48 21.00
N PRO A 17 -18.57 5.31 22.02
CA PRO A 17 -17.29 4.62 21.85
C PRO A 17 -17.52 3.13 21.55
N SER A 18 -16.47 2.44 21.10
CA SER A 18 -16.49 0.98 20.96
C SER A 18 -16.86 0.29 22.27
N GLY A 19 -17.79 -0.65 22.22
CA GLY A 19 -18.43 -1.29 23.38
C GLY A 19 -19.57 -0.47 24.01
N GLY A 20 -19.89 0.72 23.49
CA GLY A 20 -20.94 1.61 23.97
C GLY A 20 -22.33 1.36 23.35
N GLY A 21 -22.46 0.42 22.42
CA GLY A 21 -23.71 0.10 21.74
C GLY A 21 -24.11 1.09 20.64
N GLY A 22 -23.13 1.77 20.05
CA GLY A 22 -23.32 2.79 19.01
C GLY A 22 -23.15 2.31 17.57
N PHE A 23 -22.92 3.27 16.66
CA PHE A 23 -22.56 2.99 15.26
C PHE A 23 -21.39 2.01 15.16
N LEU A 24 -20.34 2.22 15.97
CA LEU A 24 -19.12 1.41 15.93
C LEU A 24 -19.32 -0.06 16.28
N ASP A 25 -20.37 -0.39 17.04
CA ASP A 25 -20.63 -1.75 17.49
C ASP A 25 -21.74 -2.43 16.67
N LEU A 26 -22.73 -1.64 16.23
CA LEU A 26 -23.96 -2.18 15.62
C LEU A 26 -23.98 -2.10 14.09
N ALA A 27 -23.25 -1.17 13.50
CA ALA A 27 -23.29 -0.91 12.06
C ALA A 27 -21.90 -0.97 11.41
N PHE A 28 -20.85 -0.64 12.13
CA PHE A 28 -19.49 -0.64 11.61
C PHE A 28 -18.92 -2.05 11.54
N GLY A 29 -18.61 -2.52 10.32
CA GLY A 29 -17.97 -3.82 10.08
C GLY A 29 -16.47 -3.74 9.80
N GLY A 30 -15.87 -2.56 9.92
CA GLY A 30 -14.45 -2.34 9.62
C GLY A 30 -13.53 -2.64 10.82
N ALA A 31 -12.22 -2.53 10.59
CA ALA A 31 -11.25 -2.58 11.67
C ALA A 31 -11.31 -1.30 12.52
N GLY A 32 -11.35 -1.44 13.85
CA GLY A 32 -11.35 -0.32 14.80
C GLY A 32 -9.97 0.36 14.97
N ALA A 33 -8.91 -0.29 14.48
CA ALA A 33 -7.56 0.27 14.46
C ALA A 33 -7.10 0.51 13.03
N GLY A 34 -6.32 1.57 12.83
CA GLY A 34 -5.67 1.87 11.55
C GLY A 34 -4.73 0.74 11.12
N SER A 35 -4.44 0.70 9.83
CA SER A 35 -3.44 -0.23 9.31
C SER A 35 -2.09 0.04 9.99
N GLY A 36 -1.40 -1.04 10.39
CA GLY A 36 -0.04 -0.93 10.94
C GLY A 36 0.95 -0.32 9.94
N PRO A 37 2.15 0.11 10.39
CA PRO A 37 3.16 0.66 9.51
C PRO A 37 3.56 -0.35 8.42
N PHE A 38 3.61 0.10 7.17
CA PHE A 38 4.10 -0.69 6.05
C PHE A 38 5.56 -0.29 5.77
N PRO A 39 6.49 -1.26 5.65
CA PRO A 39 7.88 -0.95 5.32
C PRO A 39 7.97 -0.44 3.88
N VAL A 40 8.61 0.70 3.70
CA VAL A 40 8.83 1.34 2.38
C VAL A 40 10.32 1.44 2.01
N GLY A 41 11.21 1.07 2.93
CA GLY A 41 12.65 1.06 2.72
C GLY A 41 13.38 0.53 3.96
N GLU A 42 14.71 0.58 3.92
CA GLU A 42 15.52 0.20 5.07
C GLU A 42 15.32 1.22 6.21
N GLY A 43 14.78 0.76 7.34
CA GLY A 43 14.47 1.61 8.50
C GLY A 43 13.31 2.59 8.30
N GLU A 44 12.63 2.56 7.15
CA GLU A 44 11.53 3.48 6.84
C GLU A 44 10.20 2.71 6.72
N ALA A 45 9.18 3.17 7.45
CA ALA A 45 7.83 2.65 7.38
C ALA A 45 6.81 3.78 7.37
N VAL A 46 5.75 3.62 6.59
CA VAL A 46 4.64 4.57 6.49
C VAL A 46 3.39 3.93 7.09
N ALA A 47 2.73 4.62 8.01
CA ALA A 47 1.46 4.20 8.58
C ALA A 47 0.34 5.08 8.02
N ILE A 48 -0.83 4.48 7.79
CA ILE A 48 -2.07 5.20 7.47
C ILE A 48 -2.97 5.08 8.71
N PRO A 49 -3.00 6.11 9.58
CA PRO A 49 -3.71 6.02 10.85
C PRO A 49 -5.24 6.10 10.69
N VAL A 50 -5.71 6.48 9.50
CA VAL A 50 -7.12 6.74 9.23
C VAL A 50 -7.89 5.43 9.10
N THR A 51 -9.02 5.34 9.80
CA THR A 51 -10.01 4.28 9.63
C THR A 51 -11.34 4.87 9.19
N ALA A 52 -12.24 4.04 8.70
CA ALA A 52 -13.62 4.45 8.46
C ALA A 52 -14.42 4.74 9.76
N ALA A 53 -13.82 4.49 10.93
CA ALA A 53 -14.33 4.89 12.24
C ALA A 53 -13.84 6.28 12.68
N ASP A 54 -13.11 7.01 11.82
CA ASP A 54 -12.62 8.35 12.13
C ASP A 54 -13.78 9.31 12.50
N PRO A 55 -13.68 10.08 13.60
CA PRO A 55 -14.74 11.00 14.03
C PRO A 55 -15.18 12.00 12.96
N ALA A 56 -14.26 12.46 12.09
CA ALA A 56 -14.60 13.37 11.00
C ALA A 56 -15.54 12.70 9.98
N LEU A 57 -15.30 11.43 9.65
CA LEU A 57 -16.17 10.64 8.77
C LEU A 57 -17.51 10.35 9.43
N LEU A 58 -17.51 9.95 10.71
CA LEU A 58 -18.74 9.68 11.45
C LEU A 58 -19.64 10.92 11.54
N ARG A 59 -19.04 12.10 11.67
CA ARG A 59 -19.79 13.37 11.69
C ARG A 59 -20.44 13.72 10.35
N VAL A 60 -19.78 13.38 9.24
CA VAL A 60 -20.40 13.50 7.90
C VAL A 60 -21.58 12.53 7.78
N LEU A 61 -21.39 11.28 8.22
CA LEU A 61 -22.44 10.27 8.21
C LEU A 61 -23.63 10.66 9.11
N GLU A 62 -23.38 11.28 10.28
CA GLU A 62 -24.41 11.82 11.18
C GLU A 62 -25.31 12.82 10.43
N GLY A 63 -24.70 13.82 9.77
CA GLY A 63 -25.44 14.83 9.01
C GLY A 63 -26.23 14.26 7.84
N LEU A 64 -25.63 13.33 7.07
CA LEU A 64 -26.31 12.65 5.98
C LEU A 64 -27.47 11.77 6.47
N ALA A 65 -27.28 11.05 7.57
CA ALA A 65 -28.30 10.20 8.17
C ALA A 65 -29.51 11.02 8.64
N LEU A 66 -29.29 12.17 9.30
CA LEU A 66 -30.36 13.08 9.70
C LEU A 66 -31.17 13.56 8.49
N GLY A 67 -30.50 13.96 7.41
CA GLY A 67 -31.16 14.34 6.16
C GLY A 67 -31.97 13.19 5.54
N ALA A 68 -31.38 11.99 5.49
CA ALA A 68 -32.02 10.80 4.96
C ALA A 68 -33.25 10.38 5.79
N MET A 69 -33.21 10.47 7.12
CA MET A 69 -34.36 10.17 7.98
C MET A 69 -35.53 11.12 7.68
N VAL A 70 -35.28 12.42 7.53
CA VAL A 70 -36.31 13.40 7.13
C VAL A 70 -36.87 13.10 5.75
N GLY A 71 -36.01 12.72 4.79
CA GLY A 71 -36.41 12.28 3.46
C GLY A 71 -37.32 11.05 3.48
N ASN A 72 -37.10 10.14 4.42
CA ASN A 72 -37.90 8.91 4.61
C ASN A 72 -39.13 9.09 5.52
N GLY A 73 -39.60 10.32 5.73
CA GLY A 73 -40.87 10.59 6.40
C GLY A 73 -40.77 10.82 7.92
N LEU A 74 -39.57 10.93 8.49
CA LEU A 74 -39.40 11.37 9.87
C LEU A 74 -40.08 12.74 10.09
N MET A 75 -40.88 12.85 11.15
CA MET A 75 -41.65 14.07 11.49
C MET A 75 -42.57 14.57 10.35
N SER A 76 -43.11 13.69 9.51
CA SER A 76 -43.97 14.08 8.38
C SER A 76 -45.17 14.97 8.75
N GLY A 77 -45.68 14.83 9.98
CA GLY A 77 -46.77 15.66 10.53
C GLY A 77 -46.35 17.00 11.15
N ASP A 78 -45.05 17.30 11.22
CA ASP A 78 -44.52 18.53 11.83
C ASP A 78 -43.45 19.17 10.91
N PRO A 79 -43.86 20.08 10.00
CA PRO A 79 -42.95 20.79 9.11
C PRO A 79 -41.89 21.62 9.84
N GLY A 80 -42.21 22.15 11.04
CA GLY A 80 -41.29 22.94 11.85
C GLY A 80 -40.15 22.06 12.39
N ALA A 81 -40.49 20.91 12.96
CA ALA A 81 -39.50 19.93 13.40
C ALA A 81 -38.63 19.42 12.25
N ARG A 82 -39.22 19.17 11.06
CA ARG A 82 -38.45 18.78 9.86
C ARG A 82 -37.42 19.84 9.46
N ALA A 83 -37.83 21.11 9.41
CA ALA A 83 -36.94 22.21 9.08
C ALA A 83 -35.80 22.35 10.11
N GLN A 84 -36.10 22.13 11.40
CA GLN A 84 -35.10 22.16 12.46
C GLN A 84 -34.06 21.03 12.31
N VAL A 85 -34.50 19.80 12.05
CA VAL A 85 -33.60 18.65 11.85
C VAL A 85 -32.73 18.87 10.60
N LEU A 86 -33.33 19.33 9.49
CA LEU A 86 -32.57 19.60 8.25
C LEU A 86 -31.54 20.72 8.41
N ARG A 87 -31.88 21.78 9.15
CA ARG A 87 -30.94 22.85 9.46
C ARG A 87 -29.74 22.31 10.25
N SER A 88 -30.00 21.53 11.30
CA SER A 88 -28.94 20.94 12.12
C SER A 88 -28.10 19.92 11.34
N ALA A 89 -28.70 19.16 10.42
CA ALA A 89 -27.99 18.30 9.50
C ALA A 89 -27.02 19.09 8.62
N GLY A 90 -27.48 20.21 8.04
CA GLY A 90 -26.65 21.12 7.25
C GLY A 90 -25.49 21.72 8.06
N GLU A 91 -25.77 22.23 9.26
CA GLU A 91 -24.76 22.74 10.18
C GLU A 91 -23.71 21.67 10.55
N THR A 92 -24.16 20.44 10.77
CA THR A 92 -23.27 19.29 11.07
C THR A 92 -22.35 19.01 9.89
N LEU A 93 -22.87 18.94 8.67
CA LEU A 93 -22.08 18.73 7.44
C LEU A 93 -21.08 19.86 7.19
N MET A 94 -21.50 21.12 7.36
CA MET A 94 -20.60 22.27 7.23
C MET A 94 -19.48 22.22 8.26
N SER A 95 -19.80 21.86 9.52
CA SER A 95 -18.79 21.72 10.58
C SER A 95 -17.82 20.56 10.34
N ALA A 96 -18.23 19.52 9.62
CA ALA A 96 -17.39 18.36 9.30
C ALA A 96 -16.40 18.64 8.14
N GLY A 97 -16.63 19.69 7.34
CA GLY A 97 -15.81 20.00 6.17
C GLY A 97 -14.34 20.29 6.48
N GLY A 98 -14.06 21.03 7.55
CA GLY A 98 -12.69 21.30 8.02
C GLY A 98 -11.96 20.02 8.44
N PRO A 99 -12.47 19.28 9.44
CA PRO A 99 -11.89 18.00 9.86
C PRO A 99 -11.74 16.98 8.73
N LEU A 100 -12.69 16.89 7.81
CA LEU A 100 -12.57 16.00 6.64
C LEU A 100 -11.46 16.45 5.69
N SER A 101 -11.21 17.76 5.57
CA SER A 101 -10.09 18.28 4.76
C SER A 101 -8.75 17.99 5.40
N GLU A 102 -8.65 18.10 6.72
CA GLU A 102 -7.46 17.69 7.49
C GLU A 102 -7.19 16.20 7.34
N LEU A 103 -8.23 15.37 7.44
CA LEU A 103 -8.13 13.92 7.25
C LEU A 103 -7.63 13.57 5.84
N ARG A 104 -8.17 14.23 4.81
CA ARG A 104 -7.69 14.10 3.42
C ARG A 104 -6.23 14.54 3.28
N GLY A 105 -5.83 15.61 3.97
CA GLY A 105 -4.44 16.07 4.01
C GLY A 105 -3.51 15.02 4.62
N ALA A 106 -3.88 14.44 5.77
CA ALA A 106 -3.10 13.39 6.42
C ALA A 106 -2.89 12.16 5.51
N VAL A 107 -3.95 11.71 4.83
CA VAL A 107 -3.83 10.63 3.83
C VAL A 107 -2.90 11.05 2.69
N GLY A 108 -3.07 12.25 2.13
CA GLY A 108 -2.22 12.75 1.05
C GLY A 108 -0.74 12.86 1.43
N THR A 109 -0.42 13.19 2.68
CA THR A 109 0.99 13.19 3.16
C THR A 109 1.58 11.79 3.23
N ALA A 110 0.80 10.79 3.64
CA ALA A 110 1.23 9.39 3.63
C ALA A 110 1.41 8.88 2.20
N GLU A 111 0.51 9.23 1.28
CA GLU A 111 0.63 8.91 -0.15
C GLU A 111 1.90 9.53 -0.75
N ALA A 112 2.20 10.79 -0.45
CA ALA A 112 3.41 11.46 -0.91
C ALA A 112 4.70 10.79 -0.39
N ALA A 113 4.70 10.36 0.88
CA ALA A 113 5.82 9.61 1.46
C ALA A 113 6.02 8.27 0.75
N VAL A 114 4.94 7.53 0.50
CA VAL A 114 4.98 6.25 -0.25
C VAL A 114 5.50 6.46 -1.68
N ASP A 115 5.06 7.50 -2.38
CA ASP A 115 5.48 7.77 -3.76
C ASP A 115 6.96 8.17 -3.85
N SER A 116 7.44 8.96 -2.87
CA SER A 116 8.85 9.29 -2.72
C SER A 116 9.70 8.05 -2.51
N ALA A 117 9.31 7.19 -1.57
CA ALA A 117 9.99 5.92 -1.31
C ALA A 117 9.97 4.99 -2.52
N ALA A 118 8.84 4.89 -3.22
CA ALA A 118 8.73 4.08 -4.44
C ALA A 118 9.67 4.58 -5.55
N THR A 119 9.79 5.90 -5.73
CA THR A 119 10.70 6.52 -6.71
C THR A 119 12.16 6.21 -6.37
N ARG A 120 12.55 6.39 -5.10
CA ARG A 120 13.89 6.05 -4.61
C ARG A 120 14.22 4.58 -4.82
N ASN A 121 13.33 3.67 -4.42
CA ASN A 121 13.54 2.22 -4.53
C ASN A 121 13.70 1.78 -6.00
N ARG A 122 12.97 2.40 -6.95
CA ARG A 122 13.15 2.14 -8.39
C ARG A 122 14.52 2.59 -8.89
N ALA A 123 14.99 3.76 -8.45
CA ALA A 123 16.31 4.26 -8.82
C ALA A 123 17.43 3.37 -8.26
N GLU A 124 17.29 2.94 -7.00
CA GLU A 124 18.23 2.01 -6.36
C GLU A 124 18.24 0.65 -7.07
N ALA A 125 17.08 0.08 -7.37
CA ALA A 125 16.98 -1.18 -8.10
C ALA A 125 17.65 -1.11 -9.48
N ALA A 126 17.50 0.01 -10.20
CA ALA A 126 18.16 0.23 -11.48
C ALA A 126 19.69 0.32 -11.32
N ALA A 127 20.17 1.10 -10.34
CA ALA A 127 21.60 1.24 -10.06
C ALA A 127 22.24 -0.08 -9.64
N LEU A 128 21.59 -0.84 -8.76
CA LEU A 128 22.03 -2.18 -8.35
C LEU A 128 21.99 -3.16 -9.51
N GLY A 129 21.01 -3.06 -10.40
CA GLY A 129 20.93 -3.85 -11.63
C GLY A 129 22.13 -3.59 -12.56
N ILE A 130 22.50 -2.33 -12.76
CA ILE A 130 23.67 -1.93 -13.55
C ILE A 130 24.96 -2.43 -12.89
N ALA A 131 25.13 -2.19 -11.58
CA ALA A 131 26.32 -2.63 -10.85
C ALA A 131 26.48 -4.16 -10.88
N ARG A 132 25.40 -4.90 -10.68
CA ARG A 132 25.39 -6.36 -10.80
C ARG A 132 25.72 -6.81 -12.23
N GLY A 133 25.19 -6.11 -13.23
CA GLY A 133 25.54 -6.34 -14.63
C GLY A 133 27.05 -6.19 -14.86
N GLY A 134 27.66 -5.11 -14.38
CA GLY A 134 29.10 -4.88 -14.50
C GLY A 134 29.96 -5.90 -13.73
N LEU A 135 29.46 -6.46 -12.63
CA LEU A 135 30.19 -7.47 -11.84
C LEU A 135 30.07 -8.90 -12.39
N VAL A 136 28.95 -9.25 -13.01
CA VAL A 136 28.63 -10.64 -13.40
C VAL A 136 28.70 -10.84 -14.92
N ALA A 137 28.65 -9.78 -15.72
CA ALA A 137 28.76 -9.91 -17.17
C ALA A 137 30.15 -10.41 -17.56
N ALA A 138 30.19 -11.51 -18.32
CA ALA A 138 31.38 -11.94 -19.03
C ALA A 138 31.38 -11.28 -20.42
N ASP A 139 32.51 -10.72 -20.84
CA ASP A 139 32.66 -10.20 -22.21
C ASP A 139 32.63 -11.38 -23.20
N PRO A 140 31.69 -11.44 -24.15
CA PRO A 140 31.59 -12.55 -25.09
C PRO A 140 32.84 -12.75 -25.95
N TYR A 141 33.56 -11.68 -26.30
CA TYR A 141 34.79 -11.75 -27.10
C TYR A 141 35.95 -12.29 -26.27
N GLU A 142 36.13 -11.78 -25.05
CA GLU A 142 37.18 -12.29 -24.15
C GLU A 142 36.91 -13.75 -23.79
N THR A 143 35.65 -14.07 -23.48
CA THR A 143 35.21 -15.44 -23.17
C THR A 143 35.40 -16.37 -24.36
N ALA A 144 35.05 -15.96 -25.58
CA ALA A 144 35.26 -16.76 -26.79
C ALA A 144 36.75 -16.97 -27.09
N THR A 145 37.57 -15.94 -26.89
CA THR A 145 39.03 -16.02 -27.09
C THR A 145 39.66 -16.99 -26.10
N ALA A 146 39.33 -16.86 -24.81
CA ALA A 146 39.80 -17.77 -23.77
C ALA A 146 39.33 -19.22 -24.02
N LEU A 147 38.11 -19.41 -24.53
CA LEU A 147 37.59 -20.73 -24.88
C LEU A 147 38.33 -21.36 -26.06
N GLU A 148 38.63 -20.57 -27.10
CA GLU A 148 39.38 -21.04 -28.28
C GLU A 148 40.84 -21.38 -27.92
N GLU A 149 41.47 -20.58 -27.07
CA GLU A 149 42.81 -20.89 -26.53
C GLU A 149 42.80 -22.19 -25.72
N ALA A 150 41.82 -22.37 -24.82
CA ALA A 150 41.68 -23.60 -24.05
C ALA A 150 41.43 -24.82 -24.95
N ARG A 151 40.64 -24.66 -26.02
CA ARG A 151 40.41 -25.70 -27.03
C ARG A 151 41.70 -26.08 -27.74
N SER A 152 42.47 -25.11 -28.22
CA SER A 152 43.75 -25.34 -28.90
C SER A 152 44.74 -26.09 -27.99
N GLN A 153 44.83 -25.69 -26.71
CA GLN A 153 45.66 -26.40 -25.73
C GLN A 153 45.20 -27.86 -25.53
N LEU A 154 43.89 -28.10 -25.45
CA LEU A 154 43.33 -29.46 -25.36
C LEU A 154 43.66 -30.29 -26.60
N GLU A 155 43.50 -29.73 -27.81
CA GLU A 155 43.84 -30.39 -29.07
C GLU A 155 45.33 -30.76 -29.11
N MET A 156 46.23 -29.86 -28.66
CA MET A 156 47.67 -30.16 -28.56
C MET A 156 47.98 -31.29 -27.57
N ILE A 157 47.38 -31.28 -26.38
CA ILE A 157 47.58 -32.35 -25.38
C ILE A 157 47.12 -33.70 -25.94
N TYR A 158 45.98 -33.73 -26.62
CA TYR A 158 45.46 -34.94 -27.26
C TYR A 158 46.40 -35.44 -28.37
N LEU A 159 46.90 -34.55 -29.23
CA LEU A 159 47.86 -34.90 -30.28
C LEU A 159 49.15 -35.46 -29.71
N MET A 160 49.70 -34.84 -28.65
CA MET A 160 50.90 -35.35 -27.97
C MET A 160 50.66 -36.72 -27.34
N THR A 161 49.52 -36.91 -26.68
CA THR A 161 49.15 -38.19 -26.04
C THR A 161 48.98 -39.30 -27.08
N ALA A 162 48.33 -39.00 -28.21
CA ALA A 162 48.19 -39.93 -29.32
C ALA A 162 49.55 -40.32 -29.92
N ARG A 163 50.47 -39.36 -30.09
CA ARG A 163 51.82 -39.61 -30.59
C ARG A 163 52.64 -40.48 -29.63
N LEU A 164 52.57 -40.21 -28.32
CA LEU A 164 53.23 -41.03 -27.28
C LEU A 164 52.67 -42.46 -27.26
N SER A 165 51.36 -42.62 -27.38
CA SER A 165 50.71 -43.94 -27.42
C SER A 165 51.03 -44.73 -28.69
N GLY A 166 51.18 -44.04 -29.83
CA GLY A 166 51.63 -44.65 -31.07
C GLY A 166 53.09 -45.12 -31.00
N LEU A 167 53.98 -44.32 -30.39
CA LEU A 167 55.37 -44.68 -30.18
C LEU A 167 55.53 -45.91 -29.27
N SER A 168 54.77 -45.98 -28.16
CA SER A 168 54.83 -47.16 -27.28
C SER A 168 54.34 -48.44 -27.97
N LEU A 169 53.34 -48.37 -28.85
CA LEU A 169 52.87 -49.52 -29.63
C LEU A 169 53.91 -49.98 -30.66
N THR A 170 54.55 -49.06 -31.38
CA THR A 170 55.64 -49.44 -32.30
C THR A 170 56.86 -49.97 -31.59
N GLU A 171 57.19 -49.47 -30.39
CA GLU A 171 58.27 -50.00 -29.56
C GLU A 171 57.92 -51.41 -29.05
N TYR A 172 56.65 -51.68 -28.73
CA TYR A 172 56.18 -52.99 -28.26
C TYR A 172 56.13 -54.07 -29.36
N LEU A 173 55.92 -53.66 -30.63
CA LEU A 173 55.85 -54.58 -31.77
C LEU A 173 57.21 -54.88 -32.42
N ARG A 174 58.31 -54.36 -31.85
CA ARG A 174 59.67 -54.56 -32.32
C ARG A 174 60.44 -55.49 -31.39
#